data_AF-A0AAW4FHK5-F1
#
_entry.id   AF-A0AAW4FHK5-F1
#
_cell.length_a   1.000
_cell.length_b   1.000
_cell.length_c   1.000
_cell.angle_alpha   90.00
_cell.angle_beta   90.00
_cell.angle_gamma   90.00
#
_symmetry.space_group_name_H-M   'P 1'
#
loop_
_entity.id
_entity.type
_entity.pdbx_description
1 polymer ?
#
loop_
_entity_poly.entity_id
_entity_poly.type
_entity_poly.pdbx_seq_one_letter_code
_entity_poly.pdbx_strand_id
1 'polypeptide(L)' 'MKPAEKQAAARAMLDNPLFHLIMDDLEASAINGCINAPVTDDETRGAFAAEARAIRKFRSKLKFLAEEQATADGKGAPA' A
#
# COMPACT_ATOMS: atom_id res chain seq x y z
N MET A 1 12.01 -11.47 -12.20
CA MET A 1 11.27 -12.45 -11.38
C MET A 1 10.14 -13.06 -12.20
N LYS A 2 10.07 -14.39 -12.23
CA LYS A 2 8.95 -15.16 -12.76
C LYS A 2 7.67 -14.84 -11.96
N PRO A 3 6.46 -15.04 -12.52
CA PRO A 3 5.21 -14.77 -11.81
C PRO A 3 5.12 -15.44 -10.43
N ALA A 4 5.48 -16.72 -10.34
CA ALA A 4 5.51 -17.47 -9.08
C ALA A 4 6.48 -16.87 -8.04
N GLU A 5 7.64 -16.36 -8.48
CA GLU A 5 8.60 -15.71 -7.59
C GLU A 5 8.06 -14.38 -7.06
N LYS A 6 7.36 -13.61 -7.90
CA LYS A 6 6.71 -12.35 -7.48
C LYS A 6 5.63 -12.60 -6.46
N GLN A 7 4.80 -13.61 -6.68
CA GLN A 7 3.75 -14.00 -5.77
C GLN A 7 4.30 -14.47 -4.43
N ALA A 8 5.30 -15.35 -4.45
CA ALA A 8 5.96 -15.84 -3.24
C ALA A 8 6.58 -14.68 -2.44
N ALA A 9 7.22 -13.72 -3.11
CA ALA A 9 7.77 -12.54 -2.45
C ALA A 9 6.68 -11.62 -1.87
N ALA A 10 5.58 -11.40 -2.59
CA ALA A 10 4.45 -10.63 -2.09
C ALA A 10 3.82 -11.30 -0.85
N ARG A 11 3.68 -12.62 -0.87
CA ARG A 11 3.20 -13.40 0.27
C ARG A 11 4.14 -13.29 1.46
N ALA A 12 5.45 -13.45 1.25
CA ALA A 12 6.45 -13.32 2.31
C ALA A 12 6.43 -11.93 2.98
N MET A 13 6.20 -10.86 2.21
CA MET A 13 6.01 -9.52 2.79
C MET A 13 4.73 -9.42 3.61
N LEU A 14 3.61 -9.98 3.12
CA LEU A 14 2.32 -9.96 3.82
C LEU A 14 2.28 -10.88 5.05
N ASP A 15 3.10 -11.94 5.10
CA ASP A 15 3.21 -12.83 6.25
C ASP A 15 4.16 -12.26 7.33
N ASN A 16 4.86 -11.15 7.05
CA ASN A 16 5.74 -10.49 8.01
C ASN A 16 4.96 -9.50 8.91
N PRO A 17 4.86 -9.73 10.22
CA PRO A 17 4.12 -8.83 11.12
C PRO A 17 4.75 -7.44 11.25
N LEU A 18 6.08 -7.33 11.17
CA LEU A 18 6.77 -6.05 11.22
C LEU A 18 6.44 -5.18 10.00
N PHE A 19 6.19 -5.82 8.84
CA PHE A 19 5.76 -5.10 7.65
C PHE A 19 4.43 -4.38 7.88
N HIS A 20 3.44 -5.04 8.49
CA HIS A 20 2.16 -4.39 8.77
C HIS A 20 2.31 -3.23 9.75
N LEU A 21 3.06 -3.43 10.83
CA LEU A 21 3.31 -2.37 11.81
C LEU A 21 3.93 -1.13 11.15
N ILE A 22 4.99 -1.31 10.36
CA ILE A 22 5.64 -0.20 9.64
C ILE A 22 4.68 0.47 8.66
N MET A 23 3.91 -0.30 7.89
CA MET A 23 2.96 0.28 6.94
C MET A 23 1.82 1.05 7.63
N ASP A 24 1.35 0.57 8.78
CA ASP A 24 0.33 1.24 9.59
C ASP A 24 0.90 2.55 10.19
N ASP A 25 2.12 2.51 10.72
CA ASP A 25 2.81 3.68 11.28
C ASP A 25 3.07 4.76 10.22
N LEU A 26 3.54 4.37 9.03
CA LEU A 26 3.75 5.29 7.92
C LEU A 26 2.43 5.93 7.47
N GLU A 27 1.37 5.14 7.37
CA GLU A 27 0.06 5.65 6.97
C GLU A 27 -0.49 6.63 8.02
N ALA A 28 -0.40 6.28 9.30
CA ALA A 28 -0.81 7.15 10.40
C ALA A 28 -0.02 8.46 10.42
N SER A 29 1.30 8.39 10.21
CA SER A 29 2.16 9.58 10.10
C SER A 29 1.73 10.49 8.95
N ALA A 30 1.50 9.95 7.76
CA ALA A 30 1.05 10.73 6.60
C ALA A 30 -0.33 11.36 6.84
N ILE A 31 -1.29 10.61 7.40
CA ILE A 31 -2.61 11.15 7.75
C ILE A 31 -2.48 12.29 8.78
N ASN A 32 -1.69 12.10 9.82
CA ASN A 32 -1.45 13.11 10.84
C ASN A 32 -0.76 14.35 10.25
N GLY A 33 0.20 14.18 9.33
CA GLY A 33 0.82 15.28 8.60
C GLY A 33 -0.20 16.08 7.79
N CYS A 34 -1.11 15.39 7.09
CA CYS A 34 -2.19 16.04 6.33
C CYS A 34 -3.15 16.84 7.25
N ILE A 35 -3.52 16.28 8.40
CA ILE A 35 -4.43 16.93 9.36
C ILE A 35 -3.76 18.16 9.98
N ASN A 36 -2.49 18.05 10.35
CA ASN A 36 -1.77 19.09 11.08
C ASN A 36 -1.07 20.13 10.18
N ALA A 37 -1.06 19.94 8.86
CA ALA A 37 -0.53 20.93 7.94
C ALA A 37 -1.26 22.27 8.12
N PRO A 38 -0.53 23.42 8.20
CA PRO A 38 -1.12 24.74 8.37
C PRO A 38 -2.25 24.99 7.37
N VAL A 39 -3.31 25.70 7.76
CA VAL A 39 -4.50 25.92 6.91
C VAL A 39 -4.15 26.55 5.57
N THR A 40 -3.10 27.36 5.52
CA THR A 40 -2.61 28.04 4.31
C THR A 40 -1.63 27.22 3.48
N ASP A 41 -1.20 26.04 3.96
CA ASP A 41 -0.22 25.19 3.29
C ASP A 41 -0.90 23.98 2.65
N ASP A 42 -1.55 24.23 1.52
CA ASP A 42 -2.24 23.20 0.74
C ASP A 42 -1.27 22.25 0.03
N GLU A 43 -0.05 22.70 -0.26
CA GLU A 43 0.97 21.89 -0.92
C GLU A 43 1.43 20.75 0.00
N THR A 44 1.85 21.08 1.22
CA THR A 44 2.26 20.08 2.22
C THR A 44 1.11 19.14 2.55
N ARG A 45 -0.12 19.67 2.70
CA ARG A 45 -1.32 18.84 2.91
C ARG A 45 -1.55 17.86 1.77
N GLY A 46 -1.43 18.34 0.53
CA GLY A 46 -1.55 17.54 -0.68
C GLY A 46 -0.49 16.43 -0.76
N ALA A 47 0.76 16.73 -0.40
CA ALA A 47 1.85 15.78 -0.38
C ALA A 47 1.60 14.63 0.60
N PHE A 48 1.22 14.94 1.85
CA PHE A 48 0.88 13.92 2.86
C PHE A 48 -0.34 13.08 2.44
N ALA A 49 -1.36 13.70 1.86
CA ALA A 49 -2.51 12.96 1.33
C ALA A 49 -2.12 12.02 0.17
N ALA A 50 -1.19 12.42 -0.69
CA ALA A 50 -0.66 11.57 -1.75
C ALA A 50 0.15 10.39 -1.20
N GLU A 51 0.95 10.62 -0.16
CA GLU A 51 1.72 9.57 0.52
C GLU A 51 0.81 8.49 1.13
N ALA A 52 -0.21 8.89 1.89
CA ALA A 52 -1.18 7.95 2.46
C ALA A 52 -1.87 7.11 1.37
N ARG A 53 -2.21 7.72 0.21
CA ARG A 53 -2.77 6.99 -0.94
C ARG A 53 -1.75 6.03 -1.54
N ALA A 54 -0.48 6.41 -1.65
CA ALA A 54 0.58 5.55 -2.19
C ALA A 54 0.78 4.31 -1.32
N ILE A 55 0.80 4.48 0.01
CA ILE A 55 0.87 3.39 0.99
C ILE A 55 -0.29 2.40 0.80
N ARG A 56 -1.53 2.90 0.74
CA ARG A 56 -2.72 2.05 0.50
C ARG A 56 -2.63 1.32 -0.84
N LYS A 57 -2.25 2.01 -1.92
CA LYS A 57 -2.08 1.41 -3.25
C LYS A 57 -1.02 0.31 -3.25
N PHE A 58 0.09 0.52 -2.56
CA PHE A 58 1.14 -0.47 -2.43
C PHE A 58 0.66 -1.74 -1.72
N ARG A 59 -0.05 -1.59 -0.58
CA ARG A 59 -0.65 -2.74 0.12
C ARG A 59 -1.64 -3.49 -0.75
N SER A 60 -2.51 -2.78 -1.46
CA SER A 60 -3.45 -3.40 -2.41
C SER A 60 -2.73 -4.14 -3.53
N LYS A 61 -1.62 -3.58 -4.05
CA LYS A 61 -0.83 -4.26 -5.09
C LYS A 61 -0.17 -5.53 -4.57
N LEU A 62 0.35 -5.54 -3.34
CA LEU A 62 0.90 -6.74 -2.73
C LEU A 62 -0.16 -7.82 -2.54
N LYS A 63 -1.36 -7.47 -2.07
CA LYS A 63 -2.49 -8.42 -1.95
C LYS A 63 -2.85 -9.02 -3.30
N PHE A 64 -3.02 -8.18 -4.32
CA PHE A 64 -3.28 -8.62 -5.68
C PHE A 64 -2.19 -9.59 -6.20
N LEU A 65 -0.91 -9.26 -6.02
CA LEU A 65 0.20 -10.12 -6.43
C LEU A 65 0.27 -11.44 -5.64
N ALA A 66 -0.17 -11.44 -4.37
CA ALA A 66 -0.23 -12.63 -3.54
C ALA A 66 -1.41 -13.56 -3.91
N GLU A 67 -2.47 -13.00 -4.49
CA GLU A 67 -3.72 -13.69 -4.85
C GLU A 67 -3.75 -14.26 -6.28
N GLU A 68 -2.88 -13.82 -7.19
CA GLU A 68 -2.88 -14.18 -8.64
C GLU A 68 -2.77 -15.68 -9.00
N GLN A 69 -2.68 -16.62 -8.04
CA GLN A 69 -2.90 -18.06 -8.30
C GLN A 69 -4.22 -18.64 -7.75
N ALA A 70 -4.96 -17.92 -6.91
CA ALA A 70 -6.26 -18.38 -6.42
C ALA A 70 -7.40 -18.09 -7.41
N THR A 71 -7.24 -17.12 -8.31
CA THR A 71 -8.31 -16.61 -9.20
C THR A 71 -7.89 -16.49 -10.66
N ALA A 72 -6.96 -17.35 -11.13
CA ALA A 72 -6.51 -17.40 -12.52
C ALA A 72 -7.62 -17.75 -13.57
N ASP A 73 -8.90 -17.73 -13.18
CA ASP A 73 -10.06 -17.84 -14.07
C ASP A 73 -10.95 -16.58 -14.14
N GLY A 74 -10.61 -15.44 -13.50
CA GLY A 74 -11.62 -14.36 -13.34
C GLY A 74 -11.12 -12.92 -13.31
N LYS A 75 -10.79 -12.37 -14.48
CA LYS A 75 -11.07 -10.99 -14.93
C LYS A 75 -11.29 -9.92 -13.83
N GLY A 76 -10.22 -9.29 -13.36
CA GLY A 76 -10.33 -8.17 -12.41
C GLY A 76 -9.01 -7.50 -12.11
N ALA A 77 -8.49 -6.69 -13.04
CA ALA A 77 -7.45 -5.72 -12.69
C ALA A 77 -8.10 -4.58 -11.87
N PRO A 78 -7.50 -4.14 -10.73
CA PRO A 78 -8.03 -3.01 -9.99
C PRO A 78 -7.78 -1.70 -10.77
N ALA A 79 -8.83 -0.87 -10.84
CA ALA A 79 -8.87 0.43 -11.50
C ALA A 79 -8.02 1.51 -10.79
#